data_AF-A0A915JZR9-F1
#
_entry.id   AF-A0A915JZR9-F1
#
_cell.length_a   1.000
_cell.length_b   1.000
_cell.length_c   1.000
_cell.angle_alpha   90.00
_cell.angle_beta   90.00
_cell.angle_gamma   90.00
#
_symmetry.space_group_name_H-M   'P 1'
#
loop_
_entity.id
_entity.type
_entity.pdbx_description
1 polymer ?
#
loop_
_entity_poly.entity_id
_entity_poly.type
_entity_poly.pdbx_seq_one_letter_code
_entity_poly.pdbx_strand_id
1 'polypeptide(L)'
;MVSLLSSNHSKILIRLFYDEKTEHSGRAIVNFFLDLSSSPGFYPVDETVSILPVNFWYHFYDEVTSIDSSRVEQIFVPIFSRLLEILIVKLKMAPNFHRNWSSNEREQYFYYRQEISDTVICCYRILGANMTSYLLASAKNTDNETVESILFFFDCICDYVSVKDMPAVTFLTQIFPLLNISDQNREISLKLVGKYCDLIMELYDEATKLKTVDYFVEISTISLQNTNFCAIAISSLHNLCKSIMTDENQLVGEWLKIMEKVVIRSTECFNNESLDYHSRLEALTCAGIILSCQSRDAILTYLNALLTPRLLKMQNLFSSNSNQSEIPQLLFQFDVISTLIASLKKKSSKNLASPTTTPNNESPVYLVMAQSLDLFSTILDASRCDEKIAEKLCDLFAQCLTCLHLDARNLIAKISGILLKIFPPYETAIDVVGKLLLIFSCGATSENVTIPLFQIPSC
;
A
#
# COMPACT_ATOMS: atom_id res chain seq x y z
N MET A 1 -32.73 17.67 16.13
CA MET A 1 -33.13 16.82 17.27
C MET A 1 -32.28 15.55 17.33
N VAL A 2 -32.23 14.75 16.26
CA VAL A 2 -31.35 13.56 16.14
C VAL A 2 -29.89 13.88 16.47
N SER A 3 -29.32 14.94 15.87
CA SER A 3 -27.94 15.41 16.13
C SER A 3 -27.69 15.96 17.55
N LEU A 4 -28.74 16.41 18.25
CA LEU A 4 -28.66 16.98 19.60
C LEU A 4 -28.74 15.89 20.67
N LEU A 5 -29.54 14.85 20.45
CA LEU A 5 -29.59 13.66 21.30
C LEU A 5 -28.32 12.80 21.15
N SER A 6 -27.74 12.76 19.94
CA SER A 6 -26.55 11.95 19.63
C SER A 6 -25.28 12.42 20.33
N SER A 7 -25.04 13.74 20.39
CA SER A 7 -23.78 14.32 20.87
C SER A 7 -23.79 14.68 22.36
N ASN A 8 -24.95 15.03 22.93
CA ASN A 8 -25.01 15.62 24.27
C ASN A 8 -25.59 14.70 25.36
N HIS A 9 -26.18 13.56 24.99
CA HIS A 9 -26.97 12.75 25.93
C HIS A 9 -26.69 11.23 25.87
N SER A 10 -25.66 10.76 25.15
CA SER A 10 -25.25 9.34 25.11
C SER A 10 -25.01 8.77 26.52
N LYS A 11 -24.34 9.52 27.40
CA LYS A 11 -24.15 9.16 28.83
C LYS A 11 -25.46 8.98 29.59
N ILE A 12 -26.42 9.87 29.34
CA ILE A 12 -27.73 9.81 30.00
C ILE A 12 -28.50 8.59 29.49
N LEU A 13 -28.40 8.30 28.19
CA LEU A 13 -29.03 7.14 27.58
C LEU A 13 -28.52 5.83 28.18
N ILE A 14 -27.20 5.69 28.37
CA ILE A 14 -26.62 4.54 29.09
C ILE A 14 -27.18 4.42 30.50
N ARG A 15 -27.36 5.54 31.20
CA ARG A 15 -27.95 5.51 32.55
C ARG A 15 -29.36 4.96 32.60
N LEU A 16 -30.14 5.12 31.53
CA LEU A 16 -31.48 4.53 31.45
C LEU A 16 -31.45 3.01 31.46
N PHE A 17 -30.35 2.38 31.03
CA PHE A 17 -30.14 0.93 31.09
C PHE A 17 -29.62 0.43 32.45
N TYR A 18 -29.35 1.31 33.42
CA TYR A 18 -28.98 0.89 34.79
C TYR A 18 -30.19 0.61 35.69
N ASP A 19 -31.33 1.27 35.45
CA ASP A 19 -32.56 1.12 36.22
C ASP A 19 -33.64 0.40 35.40
N GLU A 20 -34.14 -0.72 35.91
CA GLU A 20 -35.21 -1.53 35.29
C GLU A 20 -36.44 -0.71 34.94
N LYS A 21 -36.75 0.35 35.71
CA LYS A 21 -37.91 1.22 35.46
C LYS A 21 -37.73 2.09 34.23
N THR A 22 -36.49 2.48 33.91
CA THR A 22 -36.17 3.38 32.79
C THR A 22 -35.62 2.66 31.58
N GLU A 23 -35.28 1.37 31.71
CA GLU A 23 -34.70 0.56 30.63
C GLU A 23 -35.60 0.56 29.39
N HIS A 24 -36.93 0.49 29.58
CA HIS A 24 -37.88 0.53 28.47
C HIS A 24 -37.74 1.83 27.64
N SER A 25 -37.45 2.96 28.29
CA SER A 25 -37.29 4.26 27.64
C SER A 25 -35.98 4.32 26.88
N GLY A 26 -34.90 3.77 27.46
CA GLY A 26 -33.63 3.60 26.75
C GLY A 26 -33.77 2.75 25.49
N ARG A 27 -34.47 1.61 25.59
CA ARG A 27 -34.78 0.74 24.44
C ARG A 27 -35.61 1.43 23.38
N ALA A 28 -36.64 2.20 23.77
CA ALA A 28 -37.47 2.94 22.82
C ALA A 28 -36.66 3.96 22.01
N ILE A 29 -35.73 4.67 22.66
CA ILE A 29 -34.85 5.64 21.98
C ILE A 29 -33.90 4.92 21.03
N VAL A 30 -33.24 3.84 21.47
CA VAL A 30 -32.33 3.07 20.61
C VAL A 30 -33.08 2.48 19.41
N ASN A 31 -34.29 1.95 19.62
CA ASN A 31 -35.14 1.44 18.54
C ASN A 31 -35.49 2.53 17.54
N PHE A 32 -35.77 3.76 17.98
CA PHE A 32 -35.98 4.88 17.07
C PHE A 32 -34.76 5.14 16.18
N PHE A 33 -33.53 5.07 16.70
CA PHE A 33 -32.33 5.19 15.88
C PHE A 33 -32.12 4.00 14.93
N LEU A 34 -32.48 2.78 15.34
CA LEU A 34 -32.49 1.60 14.46
C LEU A 34 -33.51 1.76 13.32
N ASP A 35 -34.69 2.33 13.59
CA ASP A 35 -35.72 2.60 12.58
C ASP A 35 -35.22 3.63 11.56
N LEU A 36 -34.54 4.69 12.00
CA LEU A 36 -33.90 5.65 11.09
C LEU A 36 -32.83 4.98 10.23
N SER A 37 -31.94 4.18 10.84
CA SER A 37 -30.89 3.43 10.11
C SER A 37 -31.47 2.44 9.09
N SER A 38 -32.63 1.85 9.38
CA SER A 38 -33.30 0.87 8.53
C SER A 38 -34.29 1.47 7.53
N SER A 39 -34.22 2.79 7.30
CA SER A 39 -35.07 3.48 6.32
C SER A 39 -35.03 2.76 4.96
N PRO A 40 -36.21 2.42 4.40
CA PRO A 40 -36.31 1.55 3.23
C PRO A 40 -35.77 2.21 1.96
N GLY A 41 -35.16 1.41 1.09
CA GLY A 41 -34.56 1.86 -0.18
C GLY A 41 -33.06 2.14 -0.08
N PHE A 42 -32.47 2.59 -1.19
CA PHE A 42 -31.05 2.91 -1.31
C PHE A 42 -30.79 4.40 -1.10
N TYR A 43 -29.82 4.73 -0.25
CA TYR A 43 -29.27 6.08 -0.20
C TYR A 43 -28.43 6.36 -1.47
N PRO A 44 -28.47 7.56 -2.07
CA PRO A 44 -29.33 8.71 -1.76
C PRO A 44 -30.65 8.73 -2.58
N VAL A 45 -30.89 7.71 -3.40
CA VAL A 45 -31.92 7.72 -4.46
C VAL A 45 -33.33 7.59 -3.89
N ASP A 46 -33.55 6.60 -3.03
CA ASP A 46 -34.87 6.30 -2.47
C ASP A 46 -35.07 7.01 -1.11
N GLU A 47 -34.00 7.26 -0.37
CA GLU A 47 -34.05 7.86 0.97
C GLU A 47 -32.75 8.60 1.35
N THR A 48 -32.86 9.57 2.26
CA THR A 48 -31.73 10.37 2.77
C THR A 48 -31.68 10.42 4.31
N VAL A 49 -32.34 9.46 4.97
CA VAL A 49 -32.61 9.46 6.41
C VAL A 49 -31.59 8.58 7.16
N SER A 50 -31.17 7.48 6.54
CA SER A 50 -30.27 6.48 7.13
C SER A 50 -28.88 7.02 7.52
N ILE A 51 -28.47 8.17 6.97
CA ILE A 51 -27.23 8.87 7.35
C ILE A 51 -27.33 9.64 8.66
N LEU A 52 -28.54 10.09 9.05
CA LEU A 52 -28.75 10.90 10.25
C LEU A 52 -28.29 10.24 11.58
N PRO A 53 -28.50 8.92 11.80
CA PRO A 53 -28.09 8.26 13.04
C PRO A 53 -26.60 7.89 13.13
N VAL A 54 -25.76 8.13 12.11
CA VAL A 54 -24.35 7.69 12.10
C VAL A 54 -23.56 8.23 13.30
N ASN A 55 -23.63 9.55 13.54
CA ASN A 55 -22.96 10.16 14.70
C ASN A 55 -23.52 9.67 16.04
N PHE A 56 -24.79 9.28 16.09
CA PHE A 56 -25.35 8.66 17.29
C PHE A 56 -24.66 7.34 17.60
N TRP A 57 -24.52 6.46 16.61
CA TRP A 57 -23.92 5.14 16.82
C TRP A 57 -22.47 5.21 17.27
N TYR A 58 -21.70 6.15 16.71
CA TYR A 58 -20.31 6.38 17.13
C TYR A 58 -20.22 6.80 18.61
N HIS A 59 -20.97 7.83 19.02
CA HIS A 59 -20.96 8.29 20.42
C HIS A 59 -21.59 7.28 21.37
N PHE A 60 -22.61 6.55 20.93
CA PHE A 60 -23.23 5.51 21.74
C PHE A 60 -22.27 4.36 22.00
N TYR A 61 -21.51 3.94 20.99
CA TYR A 61 -20.45 2.94 21.14
C TYR A 61 -19.41 3.36 22.18
N ASP A 62 -18.89 4.60 22.10
CA ASP A 62 -17.87 5.11 23.03
C ASP A 62 -18.34 4.98 24.49
N GLU A 63 -19.58 5.39 24.77
CA GLU A 63 -20.16 5.23 26.09
C GLU A 63 -20.39 3.77 26.49
N VAL A 64 -20.83 2.90 25.57
CA VAL A 64 -21.01 1.46 25.84
C VAL A 64 -19.69 0.81 26.25
N THR A 65 -18.56 1.19 25.62
CA THR A 65 -17.26 0.61 25.94
C THR A 65 -16.72 0.99 27.32
N SER A 66 -17.29 2.02 27.95
CA SER A 66 -16.95 2.43 29.31
C SER A 66 -17.65 1.59 30.41
N ILE A 67 -18.53 0.65 30.02
CA ILE A 67 -19.38 -0.16 30.90
C ILE A 67 -18.75 -1.55 31.16
N ASP A 68 -19.10 -2.16 32.28
CA ASP A 68 -18.78 -3.55 32.61
C ASP A 68 -19.17 -4.54 31.50
N SER A 69 -18.24 -5.46 31.17
CA SER A 69 -18.38 -6.40 30.05
C SER A 69 -19.62 -7.29 30.10
N SER A 70 -20.04 -7.72 31.29
CA SER A 70 -21.22 -8.58 31.45
C SER A 70 -22.52 -7.91 31.02
N ARG A 71 -22.64 -6.59 31.22
CA ARG A 71 -23.80 -5.80 30.76
C ARG A 71 -23.73 -5.52 29.26
N VAL A 72 -22.52 -5.32 28.73
CA VAL A 72 -22.29 -5.21 27.28
C VAL A 72 -22.84 -6.44 26.56
N GLU A 73 -22.48 -7.63 27.05
CA GLU A 73 -22.95 -8.90 26.48
C GLU A 73 -24.48 -9.07 26.54
N GLN A 74 -25.12 -8.71 27.65
CA GLN A 74 -26.56 -8.96 27.84
C GLN A 74 -27.45 -7.95 27.11
N ILE A 75 -27.08 -6.67 27.12
CA ILE A 75 -27.96 -5.58 26.67
C ILE A 75 -27.55 -5.08 25.29
N PHE A 76 -26.26 -4.85 25.08
CA PHE A 76 -25.79 -4.08 23.93
C PHE A 76 -25.38 -4.97 22.75
N VAL A 77 -24.86 -6.19 22.98
CA VAL A 77 -24.60 -7.14 21.88
C VAL A 77 -25.84 -7.39 21.01
N PRO A 78 -27.06 -7.64 21.55
CA PRO A 78 -28.26 -7.77 20.72
C PRO A 78 -28.58 -6.52 19.88
N ILE A 79 -28.33 -5.32 20.42
CA ILE A 79 -28.55 -4.04 19.73
C ILE A 79 -27.58 -3.90 18.56
N PHE A 80 -26.28 -4.13 18.79
CA PHE A 80 -25.26 -4.03 17.75
C PHE A 80 -25.37 -5.15 16.71
N SER A 81 -25.84 -6.35 17.08
CA SER A 81 -26.20 -7.41 16.13
C SER A 81 -27.33 -6.97 15.21
N ARG A 82 -28.37 -6.34 15.76
CA ARG A 82 -29.47 -5.80 14.95
C ARG A 82 -29.01 -4.67 14.03
N LEU A 83 -28.14 -3.79 14.53
CA LEU A 83 -27.54 -2.74 13.70
C LEU A 83 -26.72 -3.35 12.57
N LEU A 84 -25.90 -4.37 12.83
CA LEU A 84 -25.13 -5.08 11.80
C LEU A 84 -26.04 -5.61 10.69
N GLU A 85 -27.14 -6.28 11.02
CA GLU A 85 -28.12 -6.77 10.02
C GLU A 85 -28.66 -5.64 9.13
N ILE A 86 -28.97 -4.49 9.74
CA ILE A 86 -29.44 -3.30 9.01
C ILE A 86 -28.34 -2.80 8.06
N LEU A 87 -27.12 -2.64 8.56
CA LEU A 87 -25.99 -2.12 7.78
C LEU A 87 -25.65 -3.03 6.60
N ILE A 88 -25.73 -4.34 6.76
CA ILE A 88 -25.48 -5.30 5.65
C ILE A 88 -26.44 -5.05 4.48
N VAL A 89 -27.70 -4.75 4.78
CA VAL A 89 -28.70 -4.41 3.75
C VAL A 89 -28.44 -3.02 3.18
N LYS A 90 -28.16 -2.02 4.02
CA LYS A 90 -27.99 -0.61 3.60
C LYS A 90 -26.71 -0.35 2.80
N LEU A 91 -25.66 -1.14 3.02
CA LEU A 91 -24.36 -0.99 2.34
C LEU A 91 -24.23 -1.92 1.13
N LYS A 92 -25.27 -2.70 0.82
CA LYS A 92 -25.32 -3.53 -0.38
C LYS A 92 -25.39 -2.63 -1.61
N MET A 93 -24.49 -2.88 -2.56
CA MET A 93 -24.51 -2.18 -3.85
C MET A 93 -25.85 -2.41 -4.56
N ALA A 94 -26.46 -1.34 -5.08
CA ALA A 94 -27.70 -1.44 -5.82
C ALA A 94 -27.50 -2.22 -7.15
N PRO A 95 -28.50 -3.01 -7.59
CA PRO A 95 -28.45 -3.64 -8.91
C PRO A 95 -28.28 -2.60 -10.01
N ASN A 96 -27.35 -2.83 -10.94
CA ASN A 96 -27.03 -1.89 -12.02
C ASN A 96 -26.59 -0.48 -11.54
N PHE A 97 -25.99 -0.37 -10.35
CA PHE A 97 -25.47 0.88 -9.78
C PHE A 97 -24.73 1.76 -10.80
N HIS A 98 -23.85 1.18 -11.61
CA HIS A 98 -23.08 1.93 -12.61
C HIS A 98 -23.88 2.41 -13.82
N ARG A 99 -25.07 1.85 -14.09
CA ARG A 99 -25.90 2.20 -15.25
C ARG A 99 -27.07 3.11 -14.90
N ASN A 100 -27.70 2.87 -13.75
CA ASN A 100 -28.95 3.54 -13.40
C ASN A 100 -28.74 4.82 -12.60
N TRP A 101 -27.60 4.95 -11.90
CA TRP A 101 -27.34 6.09 -11.04
C TRP A 101 -26.46 7.11 -11.75
N SER A 102 -26.78 8.39 -11.56
CA SER A 102 -25.97 9.51 -12.02
C SER A 102 -24.59 9.51 -11.35
N SER A 103 -23.65 10.31 -11.89
CA SER A 103 -22.34 10.47 -11.26
C SER A 103 -22.44 11.01 -9.82
N ASN A 104 -23.34 11.99 -9.60
CA ASN A 104 -23.52 12.62 -8.30
C ASN A 104 -24.13 11.65 -7.26
N GLU A 105 -25.13 10.85 -7.65
CA GLU A 105 -25.73 9.84 -6.75
C GLU A 105 -24.72 8.76 -6.34
N ARG A 106 -23.87 8.32 -7.29
CA ARG A 106 -22.80 7.35 -7.00
C ARG A 106 -21.76 7.93 -6.04
N GLU A 107 -21.33 9.16 -6.25
CA GLU A 107 -20.41 9.87 -5.36
C GLU A 107 -20.98 10.02 -3.95
N GLN A 108 -22.24 10.45 -3.84
CA GLN A 108 -22.93 10.56 -2.54
C GLN A 108 -23.05 9.21 -1.83
N TYR A 109 -23.26 8.11 -2.57
CA TYR A 109 -23.28 6.79 -1.97
C TYR A 109 -21.92 6.31 -1.49
N PHE A 110 -20.85 6.60 -2.23
CA PHE A 110 -19.49 6.33 -1.74
C PHE A 110 -19.17 7.12 -0.47
N TYR A 111 -19.57 8.39 -0.42
CA TYR A 111 -19.48 9.20 0.80
C TYR A 111 -20.29 8.58 1.95
N TYR A 112 -21.53 8.15 1.69
CA TYR A 112 -22.37 7.48 2.67
C TYR A 112 -21.74 6.19 3.22
N ARG A 113 -21.15 5.35 2.36
CA ARG A 113 -20.43 4.14 2.78
C ARG A 113 -19.23 4.48 3.66
N GLN A 114 -18.49 5.54 3.31
CA GLN A 114 -17.35 6.01 4.09
C GLN A 114 -17.78 6.55 5.46
N GLU A 115 -18.87 7.32 5.56
CA GLU A 115 -19.37 7.78 6.85
C GLU A 115 -19.83 6.63 7.75
N ILE A 116 -20.39 5.57 7.17
CA ILE A 116 -20.87 4.41 7.92
C ILE A 116 -19.73 3.44 8.28
N SER A 117 -18.56 3.49 7.62
CA SER A 117 -17.47 2.55 7.92
C SER A 117 -17.06 2.58 9.39
N ASP A 118 -17.08 3.76 10.01
CA ASP A 118 -16.79 3.91 11.44
C ASP A 118 -17.85 3.23 12.32
N THR A 119 -19.11 3.26 11.89
CA THR A 119 -20.18 2.51 12.58
C THR A 119 -20.00 1.00 12.41
N VAL A 120 -19.53 0.54 11.26
CA VAL A 120 -19.17 -0.88 11.03
C VAL A 120 -18.04 -1.30 11.96
N ILE A 121 -17.01 -0.47 12.14
CA ILE A 121 -15.92 -0.71 13.10
C ILE A 121 -16.47 -0.77 14.53
N CYS A 122 -17.39 0.12 14.91
CA CYS A 122 -18.06 0.06 16.22
C CYS A 122 -18.76 -1.29 16.45
N CYS A 123 -19.50 -1.78 15.45
CA CYS A 123 -20.11 -3.12 15.49
C CYS A 123 -19.05 -4.20 15.69
N TYR A 124 -17.95 -4.17 14.95
CA TYR A 124 -16.87 -5.16 15.09
C TYR A 124 -16.24 -5.13 16.48
N ARG A 125 -16.00 -3.95 17.05
CA ARG A 125 -15.39 -3.83 18.38
C ARG A 125 -16.29 -4.37 19.51
N ILE A 126 -17.62 -4.35 19.34
CA ILE A 126 -18.57 -4.92 20.30
C ILE A 126 -18.79 -6.42 20.06
N LEU A 127 -18.94 -6.84 18.79
CA LEU A 127 -19.33 -8.19 18.43
C LEU A 127 -18.13 -9.15 18.25
N GLY A 128 -16.97 -8.61 17.92
CA GLY A 128 -15.73 -9.35 17.64
C GLY A 128 -15.94 -10.47 16.62
N ALA A 129 -15.44 -11.66 16.94
CA ALA A 129 -15.51 -12.84 16.08
C ALA A 129 -16.95 -13.30 15.74
N ASN A 130 -17.97 -12.84 16.49
CA ASN A 130 -19.36 -13.17 16.15
C ASN A 130 -19.80 -12.46 14.86
N MET A 131 -19.31 -11.23 14.63
CA MET A 131 -19.59 -10.50 13.39
C MET A 131 -18.92 -11.18 12.19
N THR A 132 -17.65 -11.55 12.30
CA THR A 132 -16.94 -12.22 11.21
C THR A 132 -17.49 -13.63 10.95
N SER A 133 -17.97 -14.33 11.99
CA SER A 133 -18.71 -15.59 11.84
C SER A 133 -20.01 -15.40 11.06
N TYR A 134 -20.76 -14.34 11.36
CA TYR A 134 -21.99 -14.01 10.64
C TYR A 134 -21.71 -13.72 9.16
N LEU A 135 -20.74 -12.83 8.87
CA LEU A 135 -20.33 -12.49 7.51
C LEU A 135 -19.86 -13.72 6.72
N LEU A 136 -19.07 -14.59 7.35
CA LEU A 136 -18.62 -15.85 6.78
C LEU A 136 -19.79 -16.78 6.39
N ALA A 137 -20.80 -16.87 7.25
CA ALA A 137 -21.99 -17.67 6.95
C ALA A 137 -22.78 -17.07 5.78
N SER A 138 -22.90 -15.74 5.71
CA SER A 138 -23.56 -15.02 4.61
C SER A 138 -22.80 -15.08 3.27
N ALA A 139 -21.48 -15.35 3.29
CA ALA A 139 -20.69 -15.46 2.06
C ALA A 139 -20.94 -16.77 1.29
N LYS A 140 -21.48 -17.80 1.94
CA LYS A 140 -21.72 -19.12 1.33
C LYS A 140 -23.03 -19.11 0.55
N ASN A 141 -22.96 -19.11 -0.78
CA ASN A 141 -24.10 -19.19 -1.73
C ASN A 141 -24.94 -17.91 -1.90
N THR A 142 -24.29 -16.75 -2.05
CA THR A 142 -24.98 -15.47 -2.24
C THR A 142 -24.65 -14.80 -3.57
N ASP A 143 -25.51 -13.87 -3.97
CA ASP A 143 -25.38 -13.04 -5.16
C ASP A 143 -24.16 -12.10 -5.07
N ASN A 144 -23.68 -11.63 -6.23
CA ASN A 144 -22.46 -10.83 -6.35
C ASN A 144 -22.52 -9.55 -5.50
N GLU A 145 -23.70 -8.93 -5.39
CA GLU A 145 -23.93 -7.72 -4.61
C GLU A 145 -23.81 -7.97 -3.11
N THR A 146 -24.27 -9.14 -2.64
CA THR A 146 -24.07 -9.55 -1.24
C THR A 146 -22.60 -9.85 -0.97
N VAL A 147 -21.91 -10.50 -1.90
CA VAL A 147 -20.46 -10.73 -1.80
C VAL A 147 -19.71 -9.39 -1.73
N GLU A 148 -20.03 -8.43 -2.59
CA GLU A 148 -19.42 -7.08 -2.57
C GLU A 148 -19.60 -6.40 -1.21
N SER A 149 -20.80 -6.46 -0.64
CA SER A 149 -21.09 -5.91 0.68
C SER A 149 -20.20 -6.56 1.74
N ILE A 150 -20.14 -7.90 1.77
CA ILE A 150 -19.29 -8.62 2.73
C ILE A 150 -17.81 -8.22 2.59
N LEU A 151 -17.31 -8.11 1.36
CA LEU A 151 -15.94 -7.63 1.09
C LEU A 151 -15.72 -6.23 1.65
N PHE A 152 -16.71 -5.34 1.52
CA PHE A 152 -16.64 -4.00 2.11
C PHE A 152 -16.64 -4.01 3.63
N PHE A 153 -17.41 -4.88 4.26
CA PHE A 153 -17.35 -5.06 5.70
C PHE A 153 -15.94 -5.48 6.16
N PHE A 154 -15.30 -6.42 5.45
CA PHE A 154 -13.89 -6.77 5.70
C PHE A 154 -12.94 -5.61 5.43
N ASP A 155 -13.21 -4.77 4.43
CA ASP A 155 -12.36 -3.60 4.11
C ASP A 155 -12.40 -2.55 5.23
N CYS A 156 -13.56 -2.39 5.89
CA CYS A 156 -13.73 -1.48 7.02
C CYS A 156 -12.96 -1.94 8.27
N ILE A 157 -12.89 -3.25 8.50
CA ILE A 157 -12.36 -3.81 9.75
C ILE A 157 -10.92 -4.32 9.63
N CYS A 158 -10.28 -4.20 8.46
CA CYS A 158 -9.00 -4.84 8.16
C CYS A 158 -7.90 -4.54 9.20
N ASP A 159 -7.82 -3.31 9.68
CA ASP A 159 -6.79 -2.85 10.62
C ASP A 159 -7.02 -3.36 12.06
N TYR A 160 -8.19 -3.96 12.34
CA TYR A 160 -8.58 -4.43 13.67
C TYR A 160 -8.62 -5.95 13.78
N VAL A 161 -8.59 -6.66 12.65
CA VAL A 161 -8.62 -8.12 12.60
C VAL A 161 -7.22 -8.65 12.94
N SER A 162 -7.18 -9.69 13.77
CA SER A 162 -5.93 -10.37 14.15
C SER A 162 -6.02 -11.87 13.86
N VAL A 163 -4.89 -12.57 13.93
CA VAL A 163 -4.82 -14.04 13.71
C VAL A 163 -5.73 -14.82 14.69
N LYS A 164 -6.13 -14.20 15.80
CA LYS A 164 -7.06 -14.80 16.78
C LYS A 164 -8.51 -14.83 16.29
N ASP A 165 -8.87 -13.98 15.31
CA ASP A 165 -10.19 -13.97 14.69
C ASP A 165 -10.30 -15.10 13.66
N MET A 166 -10.44 -16.33 14.16
CA MET A 166 -10.50 -17.53 13.34
C MET A 166 -11.55 -17.48 12.22
N PRO A 167 -12.76 -16.91 12.41
CA PRO A 167 -13.71 -16.74 11.32
C PRO A 167 -13.22 -15.82 10.20
N ALA A 168 -12.54 -14.70 10.52
CA ALA A 168 -11.94 -13.83 9.51
C ALA A 168 -10.80 -14.54 8.77
N VAL A 169 -9.93 -15.25 9.49
CA VAL A 169 -8.86 -16.08 8.89
C VAL A 169 -9.47 -17.14 7.96
N THR A 170 -10.55 -17.80 8.40
CA THR A 170 -11.28 -18.80 7.59
C THR A 170 -11.87 -18.17 6.34
N PHE A 171 -12.44 -16.97 6.44
CA PHE A 171 -12.94 -16.23 5.29
C PHE A 171 -11.82 -16.02 4.26
N LEU A 172 -10.70 -15.44 4.67
CA LEU A 172 -9.58 -15.10 3.78
C LEU A 172 -8.92 -16.32 3.15
N THR A 173 -8.78 -17.41 3.91
CA THR A 173 -8.02 -18.59 3.49
C THR A 173 -8.86 -19.63 2.74
N GLN A 174 -10.17 -19.71 3.00
CA GLN A 174 -11.03 -20.77 2.48
C GLN A 174 -12.18 -20.27 1.62
N ILE A 175 -12.78 -19.12 1.95
CA ILE A 175 -13.97 -18.63 1.23
C ILE A 175 -13.61 -17.64 0.15
N PHE A 176 -12.75 -16.67 0.45
CA PHE A 176 -12.28 -15.67 -0.50
C PHE A 176 -11.72 -16.29 -1.79
N PRO A 177 -10.92 -17.38 -1.74
CA PRO A 177 -10.45 -18.06 -2.95
C PRO A 177 -11.54 -18.70 -3.82
N LEU A 178 -12.70 -19.00 -3.23
CA LEU A 178 -13.83 -19.62 -3.90
C LEU A 178 -14.82 -18.59 -4.45
N LEU A 179 -14.63 -17.29 -4.15
CA LEU A 179 -15.50 -16.24 -4.67
C LEU A 179 -15.30 -16.10 -6.17
N ASN A 180 -16.40 -16.00 -6.91
CA ASN A 180 -16.35 -15.67 -8.32
C ASN A 180 -16.10 -14.16 -8.48
N ILE A 181 -14.86 -13.77 -8.77
CA ILE A 181 -14.46 -12.36 -8.81
C ILE A 181 -14.87 -11.73 -10.15
N SER A 182 -16.11 -11.22 -10.15
CA SER A 182 -16.64 -10.36 -11.19
C SER A 182 -15.94 -9.00 -11.22
N ASP A 183 -16.08 -8.25 -12.31
CA ASP A 183 -15.54 -6.89 -12.42
C ASP A 183 -16.08 -5.95 -11.32
N GLN A 184 -17.32 -6.18 -10.84
CA GLN A 184 -17.93 -5.40 -9.77
C GLN A 184 -17.20 -5.58 -8.43
N ASN A 185 -16.70 -6.79 -8.16
CA ASN A 185 -16.09 -7.14 -6.88
C ASN A 185 -14.55 -7.10 -6.95
N ARG A 186 -13.98 -6.95 -8.14
CA ARG A 186 -12.54 -7.03 -8.39
C ARG A 186 -11.76 -5.94 -7.68
N GLU A 187 -12.23 -4.71 -7.76
CA GLU A 187 -11.55 -3.56 -7.13
C GLU A 187 -11.38 -3.78 -5.63
N ILE A 188 -12.47 -4.09 -4.93
CA ILE A 188 -12.45 -4.30 -3.49
C ILE A 188 -11.70 -5.58 -3.10
N SER A 189 -11.80 -6.64 -3.92
CA SER A 189 -11.00 -7.85 -3.72
C SER A 189 -9.51 -7.56 -3.75
N LEU A 190 -9.02 -6.77 -4.71
CA LEU A 190 -7.61 -6.40 -4.81
C LEU A 190 -7.16 -5.51 -3.65
N LYS A 191 -8.01 -4.57 -3.20
CA LYS A 191 -7.74 -3.75 -1.99
C LYS A 191 -7.57 -4.63 -0.75
N LEU A 192 -8.48 -5.59 -0.56
CA LEU A 192 -8.43 -6.52 0.56
C LEU A 192 -7.18 -7.40 0.52
N VAL A 193 -6.82 -7.92 -0.66
CA VAL A 193 -5.57 -8.66 -0.85
C VAL A 193 -4.40 -7.84 -0.31
N GLY A 194 -4.27 -6.58 -0.74
CA GLY A 194 -3.19 -5.69 -0.30
C GLY A 194 -3.21 -5.38 1.21
N LYS A 195 -4.39 -5.22 1.82
CA LYS A 195 -4.55 -4.88 3.24
C LYS A 195 -4.31 -6.07 4.18
N TYR A 196 -4.72 -7.28 3.79
CA TYR A 196 -4.62 -8.48 4.63
C TYR A 196 -3.31 -9.25 4.49
N CYS A 197 -2.36 -8.76 3.68
CA CYS A 197 -1.06 -9.41 3.46
C CYS A 197 -0.35 -9.73 4.79
N ASP A 198 -0.18 -8.72 5.64
CA ASP A 198 0.54 -8.86 6.91
C ASP A 198 -0.12 -9.90 7.81
N LEU A 199 -1.46 -9.88 7.92
CA LEU A 199 -2.22 -10.87 8.67
C LEU A 199 -1.99 -12.30 8.16
N ILE A 200 -1.95 -12.51 6.83
CA ILE A 200 -1.70 -13.83 6.25
C ILE A 200 -0.27 -14.30 6.56
N MET A 201 0.71 -13.40 6.52
CA MET A 201 2.09 -13.75 6.84
C MET A 201 2.28 -14.14 8.32
N GLU A 202 1.43 -13.62 9.22
CA GLU A 202 1.41 -13.95 10.66
C GLU A 202 0.79 -15.32 11.01
N LEU A 203 0.17 -16.04 10.06
CA LEU A 203 -0.44 -17.34 10.34
C LEU A 203 0.60 -18.37 10.86
N TYR A 204 0.15 -19.46 11.50
CA TYR A 204 1.06 -20.54 11.92
C TYR A 204 1.26 -21.63 10.87
N ASP A 205 0.26 -21.88 10.02
CA ASP A 205 0.30 -22.95 9.02
C ASP A 205 0.85 -22.47 7.68
N GLU A 206 2.10 -22.83 7.39
CA GLU A 206 2.80 -22.48 6.14
C GLU A 206 2.07 -22.98 4.88
N ALA A 207 1.41 -24.15 4.94
CA ALA A 207 0.71 -24.68 3.76
C ALA A 207 -0.51 -23.82 3.39
N THR A 208 -1.25 -23.34 4.40
CA THR A 208 -2.36 -22.42 4.19
C THR A 208 -1.87 -21.06 3.72
N LYS A 209 -0.81 -20.50 4.32
CA LYS A 209 -0.20 -19.25 3.87
C LYS A 209 0.13 -19.27 2.38
N LEU A 210 0.89 -20.29 1.98
CA LEU A 210 1.37 -20.42 0.61
C LEU A 210 0.21 -20.50 -0.38
N LYS A 211 -0.81 -21.32 -0.09
CA LYS A 211 -2.00 -21.43 -0.94
C LYS A 211 -2.76 -20.11 -1.06
N THR A 212 -2.94 -19.40 0.05
CA THR A 212 -3.63 -18.11 0.05
C THR A 212 -2.83 -17.05 -0.71
N VAL A 213 -1.51 -17.01 -0.54
CA VAL A 213 -0.65 -16.07 -1.28
C VAL A 213 -0.60 -16.39 -2.77
N ASP A 214 -0.49 -17.66 -3.18
CA ASP A 214 -0.52 -18.03 -4.61
C ASP A 214 -1.82 -17.55 -5.27
N TYR A 215 -2.96 -17.74 -4.57
CA TYR A 215 -4.25 -17.21 -5.03
C TYR A 215 -4.28 -15.68 -5.11
N PHE A 216 -3.76 -14.97 -4.10
CA PHE A 216 -3.67 -13.50 -4.08
C PHE A 216 -2.78 -12.94 -5.19
N VAL A 217 -1.71 -13.66 -5.53
CA VAL A 217 -0.85 -13.34 -6.67
C VAL A 217 -1.58 -13.62 -7.99
N GLU A 218 -2.31 -14.73 -8.10
CA GLU A 218 -3.07 -15.07 -9.31
C GLU A 218 -4.13 -14.03 -9.64
N ILE A 219 -5.00 -13.66 -8.68
CA ILE A 219 -6.01 -12.62 -8.90
C ILE A 219 -5.39 -11.27 -9.29
N SER A 220 -4.30 -10.88 -8.62
CA SER A 220 -3.64 -9.61 -8.90
C SER A 220 -3.01 -9.61 -10.28
N THR A 221 -2.32 -10.69 -10.66
CA THR A 221 -1.68 -10.82 -11.98
C THR A 221 -2.67 -10.91 -13.14
N ILE A 222 -3.81 -11.56 -12.97
CA ILE A 222 -4.91 -11.54 -13.95
C ILE A 222 -5.45 -10.11 -14.11
N SER A 223 -5.56 -9.37 -13.01
CA SER A 223 -6.09 -8.00 -13.01
C SER A 223 -5.16 -6.98 -13.66
N LEU A 224 -3.85 -7.23 -13.72
CA LEU A 224 -2.88 -6.38 -14.43
C LEU A 224 -3.18 -6.23 -15.93
N GLN A 225 -3.86 -7.20 -16.54
CA GLN A 225 -4.23 -7.16 -17.96
C GLN A 225 -5.31 -6.14 -18.27
N ASN A 226 -6.07 -5.69 -17.26
CA ASN A 226 -7.14 -4.73 -17.41
C ASN A 226 -6.67 -3.36 -16.90
N THR A 227 -6.63 -2.36 -17.80
CA THR A 227 -6.18 -1.00 -17.49
C THR A 227 -6.95 -0.35 -16.34
N ASN A 228 -8.22 -0.70 -16.15
CA ASN A 228 -9.05 -0.14 -15.08
C ASN A 228 -8.64 -0.63 -13.68
N PHE A 229 -8.05 -1.82 -13.58
CA PHE A 229 -7.66 -2.43 -12.31
C PHE A 229 -6.14 -2.47 -12.10
N CYS A 230 -5.38 -2.11 -13.13
CA CYS A 230 -3.93 -2.24 -13.16
C CYS A 230 -3.25 -1.54 -11.96
N ALA A 231 -3.57 -0.27 -11.69
CA ALA A 231 -2.98 0.47 -10.58
C ALA A 231 -3.23 -0.20 -9.21
N ILE A 232 -4.46 -0.66 -8.96
CA ILE A 232 -4.83 -1.29 -7.69
C ILE A 232 -4.21 -2.68 -7.57
N ALA A 233 -4.12 -3.43 -8.67
CA ALA A 233 -3.44 -4.73 -8.72
C ALA A 233 -1.92 -4.62 -8.50
N ILE A 234 -1.29 -3.54 -8.97
CA ILE A 234 0.12 -3.27 -8.71
C ILE A 234 0.32 -2.92 -7.24
N SER A 235 -0.52 -2.05 -6.69
CA SER A 235 -0.47 -1.68 -5.27
C SER A 235 -0.68 -2.91 -4.34
N SER A 236 -1.60 -3.81 -4.69
CA SER A 236 -1.81 -5.05 -3.93
C SER A 236 -0.58 -5.97 -4.00
N LEU A 237 0.02 -6.14 -5.19
CA LEU A 237 1.27 -6.89 -5.36
C LEU A 237 2.43 -6.24 -4.61
N HIS A 238 2.52 -4.92 -4.60
CA HIS A 238 3.55 -4.19 -3.88
C HIS A 238 3.50 -4.50 -2.38
N ASN A 239 2.31 -4.42 -1.78
CA ASN A 239 2.11 -4.74 -0.37
C ASN A 239 2.42 -6.21 -0.09
N LEU A 240 1.94 -7.15 -0.93
CA LEU A 240 2.28 -8.57 -0.83
C LEU A 240 3.80 -8.80 -0.81
N CYS A 241 4.50 -8.22 -1.78
CA CYS A 241 5.96 -8.33 -1.87
C CYS A 241 6.60 -7.79 -0.59
N LYS A 242 6.20 -6.62 -0.12
CA LYS A 242 6.76 -6.01 1.10
C LYS A 242 6.55 -6.87 2.35
N SER A 243 5.36 -7.44 2.52
CA SER A 243 5.01 -8.29 3.67
C SER A 243 5.83 -9.58 3.67
N ILE A 244 5.88 -10.28 2.53
CA ILE A 244 6.63 -11.54 2.36
C ILE A 244 8.13 -11.32 2.63
N MET A 245 8.66 -10.19 2.17
CA MET A 245 10.07 -9.83 2.30
C MET A 245 10.45 -9.34 3.70
N THR A 246 9.56 -9.43 4.68
CA THR A 246 9.89 -9.12 6.09
C THR A 246 10.65 -10.26 6.77
N ASP A 247 10.54 -11.50 6.27
CA ASP A 247 11.28 -12.65 6.77
C ASP A 247 12.12 -13.29 5.64
N GLU A 248 13.42 -12.98 5.62
CA GLU A 248 14.35 -13.44 4.57
C GLU A 248 14.46 -14.97 4.47
N ASN A 249 14.11 -15.70 5.54
CA ASN A 249 14.19 -17.16 5.57
C ASN A 249 13.05 -17.86 4.80
N GLN A 250 12.01 -17.13 4.38
CA GLN A 250 10.81 -17.71 3.77
C GLN A 250 10.92 -17.95 2.26
N LEU A 251 11.93 -17.40 1.57
CA LEU A 251 12.05 -17.46 0.11
C LEU A 251 12.77 -18.72 -0.39
N VAL A 252 12.24 -19.89 -0.06
CA VAL A 252 12.75 -21.18 -0.54
C VAL A 252 11.63 -22.00 -1.17
N GLY A 253 11.95 -22.75 -2.22
CA GLY A 253 11.05 -23.73 -2.82
C GLY A 253 9.87 -23.09 -3.54
N GLU A 254 8.65 -23.34 -3.06
CA GLU A 254 7.41 -22.92 -3.73
C GLU A 254 7.19 -21.41 -3.68
N TRP A 255 7.62 -20.73 -2.61
CA TRP A 255 7.58 -19.27 -2.50
C TRP A 255 8.33 -18.60 -3.66
N LEU A 256 9.51 -19.11 -4.03
CA LEU A 256 10.30 -18.57 -5.14
C LEU A 256 9.54 -18.66 -6.47
N LYS A 257 8.83 -19.76 -6.72
CA LYS A 257 8.04 -19.94 -7.95
C LYS A 257 6.88 -18.94 -8.01
N ILE A 258 6.22 -18.67 -6.89
CA ILE A 258 5.15 -17.66 -6.83
C ILE A 258 5.73 -16.27 -7.12
N MET A 259 6.87 -15.93 -6.51
CA MET A 259 7.53 -14.65 -6.70
C MET A 259 8.06 -14.45 -8.13
N GLU A 260 8.55 -15.52 -8.79
CA GLU A 260 8.95 -15.47 -10.20
C GLU A 260 7.79 -15.07 -11.12
N LYS A 261 6.56 -15.57 -10.86
CA LYS A 261 5.36 -15.14 -11.60
C LYS A 261 5.14 -13.63 -11.47
N VAL A 262 5.32 -13.08 -10.26
CA VAL A 262 5.16 -11.63 -10.01
C VAL A 262 6.20 -10.81 -10.75
N VAL A 263 7.47 -11.23 -10.75
CA VAL A 263 8.55 -10.52 -11.49
C VAL A 263 8.25 -10.47 -12.99
N ILE A 264 7.85 -11.60 -13.58
CA ILE A 264 7.52 -11.69 -15.02
C ILE A 264 6.38 -10.72 -15.34
N ARG A 265 5.25 -10.83 -14.63
CA ARG A 265 4.05 -10.02 -14.87
C ARG A 265 4.27 -8.53 -14.62
N SER A 266 5.02 -8.19 -13.58
CA SER A 266 5.35 -6.79 -13.28
C SER A 266 6.29 -6.20 -14.34
N THR A 267 7.19 -7.00 -14.91
CA THR A 267 8.06 -6.58 -16.01
C THR A 267 7.28 -6.38 -17.31
N GLU A 268 6.33 -7.26 -17.62
CA GLU A 268 5.38 -7.08 -18.74
C GLU A 268 4.59 -5.77 -18.58
N CYS A 269 4.07 -5.53 -17.38
CA CYS A 269 3.33 -4.31 -17.04
C CYS A 269 4.19 -3.06 -17.19
N PHE A 270 5.43 -3.08 -16.70
CA PHE A 270 6.37 -1.96 -16.84
C PHE A 270 6.70 -1.63 -18.31
N ASN A 271 6.79 -2.65 -19.17
CA ASN A 271 7.05 -2.47 -20.60
C ASN A 271 5.81 -2.03 -21.39
N ASN A 272 4.61 -2.06 -20.80
CA ASN A 272 3.39 -1.61 -21.45
C ASN A 272 3.33 -0.07 -21.53
N GLU A 273 3.53 0.47 -22.72
CA GLU A 273 3.52 1.93 -22.97
C GLU A 273 2.12 2.56 -22.89
N SER A 274 1.04 1.76 -22.87
CA SER A 274 -0.32 2.28 -22.70
C SER A 274 -0.63 2.73 -21.28
N LEU A 275 0.16 2.28 -20.29
CA LEU A 275 0.01 2.66 -18.89
C LEU A 275 0.71 3.98 -18.59
N ASP A 276 0.17 4.70 -17.60
CA ASP A 276 0.78 5.90 -17.08
C ASP A 276 2.15 5.61 -16.43
N TYR A 277 2.99 6.64 -16.34
CA TYR A 277 4.35 6.49 -15.82
C TYR A 277 4.38 6.03 -14.36
N HIS A 278 3.41 6.42 -13.54
CA HIS A 278 3.37 6.04 -12.13
C HIS A 278 3.12 4.53 -11.97
N SER A 279 2.07 4.00 -12.59
CA SER A 279 1.78 2.55 -12.56
C SER A 279 2.97 1.72 -13.05
N ARG A 280 3.67 2.18 -14.09
CA ARG A 280 4.86 1.49 -14.61
C ARG A 280 6.01 1.46 -13.60
N LEU A 281 6.26 2.57 -12.89
CA LEU A 281 7.30 2.64 -11.85
C LEU A 281 6.93 1.79 -10.63
N GLU A 282 5.66 1.76 -10.23
CA GLU A 282 5.22 0.87 -9.15
C GLU A 282 5.39 -0.60 -9.52
N ALA A 283 5.07 -1.01 -10.75
CA ALA A 283 5.30 -2.37 -11.22
C ALA A 283 6.80 -2.74 -11.19
N LEU A 284 7.66 -1.81 -11.62
CA LEU A 284 9.11 -1.98 -11.51
C LEU A 284 9.56 -2.15 -10.05
N THR A 285 8.94 -1.42 -9.12
CA THR A 285 9.22 -1.53 -7.68
C THR A 285 8.90 -2.93 -7.17
N CYS A 286 7.77 -3.52 -7.56
CA CYS A 286 7.41 -4.89 -7.20
C CYS A 286 8.46 -5.90 -7.68
N ALA A 287 8.89 -5.78 -8.94
CA ALA A 287 9.94 -6.64 -9.49
C ALA A 287 11.27 -6.47 -8.73
N GLY A 288 11.69 -5.23 -8.48
CA GLY A 288 12.93 -4.93 -7.77
C GLY A 288 12.97 -5.44 -6.33
N ILE A 289 11.85 -5.32 -5.59
CA ILE A 289 11.73 -5.86 -4.22
C ILE A 289 11.99 -7.37 -4.23
N ILE A 290 11.35 -8.13 -5.12
CA ILE A 290 11.54 -9.59 -5.19
C ILE A 290 12.97 -9.94 -5.59
N LEU A 291 13.51 -9.25 -6.59
CA LEU A 291 14.87 -9.50 -7.08
C LEU A 291 15.92 -9.27 -6.00
N SER A 292 15.68 -8.39 -5.02
CA SER A 292 16.62 -8.12 -3.93
C SER A 292 16.98 -9.38 -3.11
N CYS A 293 16.13 -10.41 -3.13
CA CYS A 293 16.35 -11.70 -2.47
C CYS A 293 16.92 -12.81 -3.38
N GLN A 294 17.13 -12.54 -4.66
CA GLN A 294 17.72 -13.52 -5.58
C GLN A 294 19.25 -13.55 -5.51
N SER A 295 19.84 -14.54 -6.18
CA SER A 295 21.30 -14.60 -6.34
C SER A 295 21.81 -13.38 -7.10
N ARG A 296 23.06 -13.01 -6.83
CA ARG A 296 23.72 -11.88 -7.50
C ARG A 296 23.66 -11.99 -9.03
N ASP A 297 23.87 -13.19 -9.56
CA ASP A 297 23.90 -13.43 -11.01
C ASP A 297 22.52 -13.22 -11.64
N ALA A 298 21.44 -13.63 -10.96
CA ALA A 298 20.07 -13.39 -11.41
C ALA A 298 19.75 -11.88 -11.43
N ILE A 299 20.14 -11.16 -10.37
CA ILE A 299 19.97 -9.69 -10.30
C ILE A 299 20.72 -9.01 -11.44
N LEU A 300 22.00 -9.35 -11.66
CA LEU A 300 22.80 -8.75 -12.72
C LEU A 300 22.24 -9.06 -14.11
N THR A 301 21.74 -10.28 -14.33
CA THR A 301 21.11 -10.66 -15.61
C THR A 301 19.87 -9.81 -15.87
N TYR A 302 19.01 -9.64 -14.86
CA TYR A 302 17.83 -8.80 -14.97
C TYR A 302 18.17 -7.33 -15.20
N LEU A 303 19.11 -6.78 -14.41
CA LEU A 303 19.58 -5.41 -14.52
C LEU A 303 20.15 -5.13 -15.91
N ASN A 304 20.98 -6.03 -16.44
CA ASN A 304 21.55 -5.88 -17.78
C ASN A 304 20.47 -5.89 -18.85
N ALA A 305 19.47 -6.78 -18.76
CA ALA A 305 18.36 -6.82 -19.71
C ALA A 305 17.50 -5.55 -19.67
N LEU A 306 17.30 -4.96 -18.47
CA LEU A 306 16.43 -3.81 -18.27
C LEU A 306 17.14 -2.47 -18.56
N LEU A 307 18.37 -2.30 -18.09
CA LEU A 307 19.08 -1.02 -18.11
C LEU A 307 19.86 -0.77 -19.40
N THR A 308 20.48 -1.79 -20.00
CA THR A 308 21.27 -1.62 -21.24
C THR A 308 20.50 -0.90 -22.36
N PRO A 309 19.28 -1.33 -22.76
CA PRO A 309 18.54 -0.63 -23.81
C PRO A 309 18.15 0.80 -23.41
N ARG A 310 18.00 1.08 -22.12
CA ARG A 310 17.60 2.40 -21.60
C ARG A 310 18.77 3.38 -21.57
N LEU A 311 19.94 2.94 -21.12
CA LEU A 311 21.16 3.75 -21.16
C LEU A 311 21.52 4.12 -22.61
N LEU A 312 21.38 3.17 -23.54
CA LEU A 312 21.53 3.44 -24.97
C LEU A 312 20.48 4.44 -25.48
N LYS A 313 19.21 4.31 -25.06
CA LYS A 313 18.16 5.26 -25.41
C LYS A 313 18.47 6.67 -24.88
N MET A 314 18.93 6.80 -23.63
CA MET A 314 19.34 8.08 -23.05
C MET A 314 20.50 8.70 -23.84
N GLN A 315 21.51 7.91 -24.21
CA GLN A 315 22.64 8.38 -25.01
C GLN A 315 22.20 8.87 -26.41
N ASN A 316 21.25 8.16 -27.04
CA ASN A 316 20.72 8.53 -28.35
C ASN A 316 19.88 9.82 -28.31
N LEU A 317 19.04 10.01 -27.29
CA LEU A 317 18.23 11.21 -27.10
C LEU A 317 19.07 12.50 -27.00
N PHE A 318 20.32 12.41 -26.53
CA PHE A 318 21.25 13.55 -26.46
C PHE A 318 22.16 13.72 -27.69
N SER A 319 22.29 12.68 -28.51
CA SER A 319 23.10 12.74 -29.74
C SER A 319 22.39 13.52 -30.85
N SER A 320 21.06 13.49 -30.86
CA SER A 320 20.19 14.34 -31.67
C SER A 320 19.95 15.66 -30.92
N ASN A 321 20.30 16.81 -31.50
CA ASN A 321 20.06 18.15 -30.94
C ASN A 321 18.73 18.22 -30.16
N SER A 322 18.83 18.32 -28.83
CA SER A 322 17.75 18.11 -27.87
C SER A 322 16.56 19.03 -28.15
N ASN A 323 15.48 18.48 -28.70
CA ASN A 323 14.19 19.16 -28.73
C ASN A 323 13.58 19.12 -27.32
N GLN A 324 12.97 20.22 -26.86
CA GLN A 324 12.30 20.30 -25.54
C GLN A 324 11.24 19.20 -25.32
N SER A 325 10.78 18.54 -26.39
CA SER A 325 9.84 17.40 -26.35
C SER A 325 10.41 16.10 -25.76
N GLU A 326 11.73 15.96 -25.66
CA GLU A 326 12.39 14.72 -25.22
C GLU A 326 12.76 14.70 -23.73
N ILE A 327 12.73 15.87 -23.07
CA ILE A 327 13.03 16.02 -21.64
C ILE A 327 12.15 15.11 -20.76
N PRO A 328 10.81 15.01 -20.95
CA PRO A 328 9.98 14.14 -20.11
C PRO A 328 10.36 12.65 -20.20
N GLN A 329 10.75 12.18 -21.39
CA GLN A 329 11.17 10.79 -21.58
C GLN A 329 12.49 10.49 -20.88
N LEU A 330 13.40 11.47 -20.85
CA LEU A 330 14.64 11.40 -20.12
C LEU A 330 14.42 11.39 -18.60
N LEU A 331 13.59 12.31 -18.08
CA LEU A 331 13.24 12.36 -16.66
C LEU A 331 12.64 11.01 -16.21
N PHE A 332 11.78 10.40 -17.04
CA PHE A 332 11.26 9.07 -16.77
C PHE A 332 12.36 7.98 -16.73
N GLN A 333 13.41 8.06 -17.55
CA GLN A 333 14.53 7.10 -17.44
C GLN A 333 15.31 7.26 -16.13
N PHE A 334 15.50 8.50 -15.67
CA PHE A 334 16.10 8.73 -14.34
C PHE A 334 15.22 8.14 -13.23
N ASP A 335 13.91 8.35 -13.29
CA ASP A 335 12.96 7.78 -12.33
C ASP A 335 13.00 6.24 -12.31
N VAL A 336 13.14 5.61 -13.48
CA VAL A 336 13.30 4.15 -13.60
C VAL A 336 14.55 3.66 -12.87
N ILE A 337 15.70 4.30 -13.12
CA ILE A 337 16.97 3.89 -12.50
C ILE A 337 16.90 4.12 -10.99
N SER A 338 16.39 5.27 -10.56
CA SER A 338 16.17 5.63 -9.16
C SER A 338 15.31 4.55 -8.47
N THR A 339 14.11 4.30 -8.99
CA THR A 339 13.16 3.31 -8.46
C THR A 339 13.76 1.90 -8.34
N LEU A 340 14.55 1.48 -9.33
CA LEU A 340 15.24 0.19 -9.32
C LEU A 340 16.30 0.12 -8.21
N ILE A 341 17.08 1.19 -8.01
CA ILE A 341 18.06 1.28 -6.93
C ILE A 341 17.38 1.24 -5.56
N ALA A 342 16.29 1.99 -5.38
CA ALA A 342 15.55 2.01 -4.13
C ALA A 342 14.93 0.64 -3.79
N SER A 343 14.41 -0.06 -4.79
CA SER A 343 13.74 -1.36 -4.61
C SER A 343 14.70 -2.53 -4.40
N LEU A 344 15.93 -2.46 -4.92
CA LEU A 344 16.97 -3.49 -4.74
C LEU A 344 17.71 -3.41 -3.39
N LYS A 345 17.26 -2.55 -2.47
CA LYS A 345 17.87 -2.42 -1.15
C LYS A 345 17.70 -3.73 -0.37
N LYS A 346 18.80 -4.47 -0.19
CA LYS A 346 18.84 -5.59 0.76
C LYS A 346 18.54 -5.07 2.16
N LYS A 347 17.55 -5.65 2.85
CA LYS A 347 17.37 -5.38 4.27
C LYS A 347 18.65 -5.84 4.96
N SER A 348 19.37 -4.92 5.59
CA SER A 348 20.57 -5.29 6.34
C SER A 348 20.12 -6.22 7.46
N SER A 349 20.54 -7.48 7.42
CA SER A 349 20.71 -8.29 8.63
C SER A 349 21.28 -7.37 9.72
N LYS A 350 20.59 -7.27 10.85
CA LYS A 350 20.95 -6.42 12.00
C LYS A 350 22.30 -6.79 12.65
N ASN A 351 23.15 -7.59 11.99
CA ASN A 351 24.50 -7.85 12.43
C ASN A 351 25.46 -6.85 11.80
N LEU A 352 25.66 -5.74 12.51
CA LEU A 352 26.85 -4.91 12.37
C LEU A 352 28.12 -5.76 12.51
N ALA A 353 29.13 -5.40 11.72
CA ALA A 353 30.55 -5.69 11.86
C ALA A 353 31.08 -7.05 11.38
N SER A 354 31.41 -7.11 10.08
CA SER A 354 32.74 -7.56 9.69
C SER A 354 33.27 -6.78 8.48
N PRO A 355 34.39 -6.04 8.62
CA PRO A 355 35.06 -5.39 7.51
C PRO A 355 35.97 -6.43 6.84
N THR A 356 35.40 -7.30 6.02
CA THR A 356 36.18 -8.14 5.11
C THR A 356 35.58 -8.06 3.72
N THR A 357 35.81 -6.93 3.06
CA THR A 357 35.71 -6.77 1.62
C THR A 357 36.72 -7.71 0.95
N THR A 358 36.24 -8.84 0.45
CA THR A 358 36.86 -9.44 -0.73
C THR A 358 36.42 -8.60 -1.95
N PRO A 359 37.34 -8.20 -2.85
CA PRO A 359 37.03 -7.36 -4.01
C PRO A 359 36.11 -8.00 -5.05
N ASN A 360 35.76 -9.28 -4.87
CA ASN A 360 34.91 -10.04 -5.80
C ASN A 360 33.42 -10.01 -5.45
N ASN A 361 32.99 -9.25 -4.43
CA ASN A 361 31.61 -9.25 -3.92
C ASN A 361 30.90 -7.89 -4.04
N GLU A 362 31.24 -7.09 -5.05
CA GLU A 362 30.61 -5.79 -5.29
C GLU A 362 29.10 -5.90 -5.52
N SER A 363 28.33 -5.02 -4.86
CA SER A 363 26.88 -4.93 -4.99
C SER A 363 26.46 -4.70 -6.46
N PRO A 364 25.41 -5.38 -6.98
CA PRO A 364 24.89 -5.13 -8.33
C PRO A 364 24.56 -3.65 -8.59
N VAL A 365 24.03 -2.96 -7.58
CA VAL A 365 23.71 -1.53 -7.63
C VAL A 365 24.98 -0.69 -7.80
N TYR A 366 26.06 -1.05 -7.11
CA TYR A 366 27.35 -0.36 -7.24
C TYR A 366 27.88 -0.45 -8.68
N LEU A 367 27.85 -1.65 -9.28
CA LEU A 367 28.32 -1.87 -10.65
C LEU A 367 27.54 -1.03 -11.68
N VAL A 368 26.21 -1.05 -11.58
CA VAL A 368 25.33 -0.25 -12.45
C VAL A 368 25.65 1.23 -12.31
N MET A 369 25.80 1.73 -11.08
CA MET A 369 26.09 3.14 -10.83
C MET A 369 27.47 3.52 -11.34
N ALA A 370 28.50 2.73 -11.08
CA ALA A 370 29.86 2.98 -11.55
C ALA A 370 29.93 3.12 -13.08
N GLN A 371 29.16 2.31 -13.81
CA GLN A 371 29.08 2.33 -15.27
C GLN A 371 28.24 3.49 -15.82
N SER A 372 27.26 3.98 -15.06
CA SER A 372 26.31 4.99 -15.54
C SER A 372 26.73 6.44 -15.22
N LEU A 373 27.61 6.66 -14.24
CA LEU A 373 28.00 7.99 -13.77
C LEU A 373 28.59 8.91 -14.86
N ASP A 374 29.41 8.36 -15.76
CA ASP A 374 30.06 9.17 -16.81
C ASP A 374 29.01 9.64 -17.85
N LEU A 375 28.00 8.81 -18.12
CA LEU A 375 26.84 9.19 -18.94
C LEU A 375 26.04 10.31 -18.25
N PHE A 376 25.78 10.20 -16.96
CA PHE A 376 25.05 11.22 -16.20
C PHE A 376 25.76 12.57 -16.19
N SER A 377 27.09 12.59 -16.05
CA SER A 377 27.87 13.82 -16.19
C SER A 377 27.71 14.42 -17.59
N THR A 378 27.80 13.59 -18.63
CA THR A 378 27.69 14.04 -20.03
C THR A 378 26.31 14.63 -20.32
N ILE A 379 25.26 14.01 -19.78
CA ILE A 379 23.87 14.48 -19.89
C ILE A 379 23.69 15.82 -19.18
N LEU A 380 24.25 15.99 -17.98
CA LEU A 380 24.19 17.25 -17.25
C LEU A 380 24.89 18.39 -18.00
N ASP A 381 26.09 18.10 -18.54
CA ASP A 381 26.85 19.06 -19.34
C ASP A 381 26.09 19.46 -20.62
N ALA A 382 25.50 18.48 -21.31
CA ALA A 382 24.73 18.70 -22.55
C ALA A 382 23.41 19.44 -22.31
N SER A 383 22.75 19.21 -21.18
CA SER A 383 21.49 19.86 -20.80
C SER A 383 21.65 21.28 -20.25
N ARG A 384 22.89 21.82 -20.20
CA ARG A 384 23.21 23.14 -19.63
C ARG A 384 22.70 23.31 -18.19
N CYS A 385 22.72 22.23 -17.40
CA CYS A 385 22.24 22.21 -16.02
C CYS A 385 20.75 22.61 -15.88
N ASP A 386 19.87 22.07 -16.73
CA ASP A 386 18.41 22.16 -16.55
C ASP A 386 18.03 21.72 -15.12
N GLU A 387 17.25 22.57 -14.44
CA GLU A 387 16.86 22.39 -13.04
C GLU A 387 16.18 21.04 -12.79
N LYS A 388 15.29 20.60 -13.67
CA LYS A 388 14.54 19.34 -13.49
C LYS A 388 15.45 18.12 -13.64
N ILE A 389 16.42 18.18 -14.53
CA ILE A 389 17.41 17.11 -14.71
C ILE A 389 18.36 17.06 -13.51
N ALA A 390 18.79 18.22 -13.02
CA ALA A 390 19.63 18.33 -11.84
C ALA A 390 18.94 17.77 -10.58
N GLU A 391 17.66 18.10 -10.36
CA GLU A 391 16.85 17.55 -9.26
C GLU A 391 16.76 16.02 -9.33
N LYS A 392 16.40 15.46 -10.49
CA LYS A 392 16.29 14.00 -10.67
C LYS A 392 17.62 13.25 -10.50
N LEU A 393 18.73 13.86 -10.91
CA LEU A 393 20.07 13.33 -10.63
C LEU A 393 20.39 13.35 -9.14
N CYS A 394 20.02 14.42 -8.43
CA CYS A 394 20.18 14.50 -6.98
C CYS A 394 19.34 13.43 -6.27
N ASP A 395 18.08 13.23 -6.66
CA ASP A 395 17.23 12.15 -6.13
C ASP A 395 17.86 10.77 -6.32
N LEU A 396 18.37 10.50 -7.52
CA LEU A 396 19.05 9.25 -7.85
C LEU A 396 20.31 9.04 -6.98
N PHE A 397 21.12 10.08 -6.78
CA PHE A 397 22.27 10.01 -5.87
C PHE A 397 21.84 9.80 -4.42
N ALA A 398 20.80 10.49 -3.96
CA ALA A 398 20.25 10.29 -2.63
C ALA A 398 19.79 8.84 -2.43
N GLN A 399 19.11 8.23 -3.41
CA GLN A 399 18.67 6.83 -3.34
C GLN A 399 19.85 5.86 -3.39
N CYS A 400 20.83 6.10 -4.25
CA CYS A 400 22.08 5.33 -4.31
C CYS A 400 22.81 5.30 -2.97
N LEU A 401 23.01 6.47 -2.35
CA LEU A 401 23.64 6.58 -1.03
C LEU A 401 22.82 5.88 0.05
N THR A 402 21.49 5.98 0.00
CA THR A 402 20.59 5.29 0.93
C THR A 402 20.60 3.77 0.76
N CYS A 403 20.89 3.27 -0.44
CA CYS A 403 20.95 1.84 -0.74
C CYS A 403 22.32 1.24 -0.39
N LEU A 404 23.42 1.90 -0.78
CA LEU A 404 24.78 1.37 -0.66
C LEU A 404 25.45 1.72 0.67
N HIS A 405 25.01 2.78 1.36
CA HIS A 405 25.64 3.26 2.60
C HIS A 405 27.19 3.34 2.46
N LEU A 406 27.95 2.59 3.25
CA LEU A 406 29.43 2.60 3.23
C LEU A 406 30.02 2.01 1.94
N ASP A 407 29.30 1.14 1.24
CA ASP A 407 29.75 0.54 -0.02
C ASP A 407 29.81 1.58 -1.16
N ALA A 408 29.21 2.76 -0.97
CA ALA A 408 29.28 3.86 -1.93
C ALA A 408 30.65 4.58 -1.94
N ARG A 409 31.60 4.22 -1.06
CA ARG A 409 32.87 4.94 -0.84
C ARG A 409 33.62 5.31 -2.11
N ASN A 410 33.74 4.37 -3.04
CA ASN A 410 34.49 4.56 -4.29
C ASN A 410 33.73 5.40 -5.34
N LEU A 411 32.43 5.66 -5.13
CA LEU A 411 31.61 6.51 -6.01
C LEU A 411 31.60 7.97 -5.56
N ILE A 412 31.95 8.26 -4.30
CA ILE A 412 31.83 9.60 -3.70
C ILE A 412 32.57 10.66 -4.50
N ALA A 413 33.79 10.38 -4.96
CA ALA A 413 34.58 11.33 -5.71
C ALA A 413 33.90 11.76 -7.02
N LYS A 414 33.34 10.79 -7.76
CA LYS A 414 32.59 11.04 -9.00
C LYS A 414 31.27 11.76 -8.72
N ILE A 415 30.50 11.32 -7.72
CA ILE A 415 29.23 11.96 -7.33
C ILE A 415 29.48 13.41 -6.91
N SER A 416 30.50 13.67 -6.10
CA SER A 416 30.89 15.02 -5.66
C SER A 416 31.31 15.90 -6.84
N GLY A 417 32.04 15.34 -7.81
CA GLY A 417 32.42 16.05 -9.03
C GLY A 417 31.20 16.48 -9.87
N ILE A 418 30.16 15.65 -9.94
CA ILE A 418 28.90 15.99 -10.61
C ILE A 418 28.12 17.05 -9.79
N LEU A 419 28.03 16.89 -8.47
CA LEU A 419 27.34 17.85 -7.59
C LEU A 419 27.97 19.26 -7.67
N LEU A 420 29.29 19.36 -7.82
CA LEU A 420 29.98 20.65 -7.99
C LEU A 420 29.55 21.38 -9.27
N LYS A 421 29.14 20.66 -10.32
CA LYS A 421 28.62 21.26 -11.57
C LYS A 421 27.20 21.81 -11.44
N ILE A 422 26.46 21.38 -10.41
CA ILE A 422 25.08 21.77 -10.15
C ILE A 422 25.02 23.09 -9.33
N PHE A 423 26.16 23.71 -9.01
CA PHE A 423 26.24 24.92 -8.17
C PHE A 423 26.00 26.22 -8.99
N PRO A 424 25.24 27.23 -8.50
CA PRO A 424 24.69 27.41 -7.15
C PRO A 424 23.61 26.38 -6.80
N PRO A 425 23.56 25.92 -5.54
CA PRO A 425 22.94 24.65 -5.21
C PRO A 425 21.42 24.76 -5.23
N TYR A 426 20.76 23.87 -5.97
CA TYR A 426 19.36 23.55 -5.74
C TYR A 426 19.19 22.92 -4.35
N GLU A 427 18.01 23.07 -3.73
CA GLU A 427 17.70 22.52 -2.41
C GLU A 427 18.00 21.01 -2.32
N THR A 428 17.66 20.27 -3.37
CA THR A 428 17.92 18.83 -3.51
C THR A 428 19.41 18.47 -3.52
N ALA A 429 20.27 19.34 -4.03
CA ALA A 429 21.72 19.12 -3.99
C ALA A 429 22.26 19.22 -2.56
N ILE A 430 21.72 20.15 -1.75
CA ILE A 430 22.08 20.32 -0.34
C ILE A 430 21.70 19.06 0.46
N ASP A 431 20.54 18.47 0.19
CA ASP A 431 20.11 17.23 0.83
C ASP A 431 21.06 16.06 0.56
N VAL A 432 21.54 15.92 -0.67
CA VAL A 432 22.53 14.89 -1.03
C VAL A 432 23.85 15.11 -0.28
N VAL A 433 24.32 16.37 -0.19
CA VAL A 433 25.51 16.72 0.58
C VAL A 433 25.31 16.42 2.07
N GLY A 434 24.15 16.75 2.63
CA GLY A 434 23.77 16.40 4.00
C GLY A 434 23.80 14.90 4.25
N LYS A 435 23.25 14.09 3.34
CA LYS A 435 23.31 12.61 3.41
C LYS A 435 24.73 12.07 3.32
N LEU A 436 25.57 12.61 2.44
CA LEU A 436 26.99 12.25 2.35
C LEU A 436 27.70 12.50 3.69
N LEU A 437 27.47 13.68 4.28
CA LEU A 437 28.01 14.01 5.59
C LEU A 437 27.52 13.03 6.66
N LEU A 438 26.21 12.79 6.77
CA LEU A 438 25.66 11.88 7.79
C LEU A 438 26.20 10.45 7.69
N ILE A 439 26.33 9.90 6.47
CA ILE A 439 26.79 8.52 6.27
C ILE A 439 28.28 8.38 6.58
N PHE A 440 29.11 9.36 6.18
CA PHE A 440 30.56 9.25 6.24
C PHE A 440 31.22 10.02 7.40
N SER A 441 30.48 10.85 8.16
CA SER A 441 31.00 11.55 9.35
C SER A 441 31.18 10.61 10.56
N CYS A 442 30.42 9.51 10.62
CA CYS A 442 30.45 8.57 11.74
C CYS A 442 31.48 7.43 11.55
N GLY A 443 32.05 7.30 10.34
CA GLY A 443 33.04 6.26 9.97
C GLY A 443 34.47 6.65 10.33
N ALA A 444 34.75 6.91 11.61
CA ALA A 444 36.10 7.14 12.11
C ALA A 444 36.89 5.82 12.23
N THR A 445 37.13 5.12 11.12
CA THR A 445 38.17 4.09 11.03
C THR A 445 38.90 4.18 9.69
N SER A 446 40.04 4.87 9.76
CA SER A 446 41.29 4.61 9.03
C SER A 446 41.32 4.67 7.49
N GLU A 447 40.73 5.68 6.87
CA GLU A 447 41.26 6.28 5.62
C GLU A 447 40.40 7.53 5.31
N ASN A 448 41.04 8.70 5.19
CA ASN A 448 40.36 9.97 4.94
C ASN A 448 39.55 9.92 3.64
N VAL A 449 38.24 9.74 3.73
CA VAL A 449 37.33 10.04 2.63
C VAL A 449 37.24 11.56 2.57
N THR A 450 38.15 12.19 1.83
CA THR A 450 38.07 13.62 1.53
C THR A 450 36.87 13.83 0.62
N ILE A 451 35.76 14.33 1.18
CA ILE A 451 34.62 14.80 0.38
C ILE A 451 35.10 16.07 -0.35
N PRO A 452 35.29 16.03 -1.68
CA PRO A 452 35.91 17.14 -2.44
C PRO A 452 35.11 18.45 -2.38
N LEU A 453 33.84 18.41 -1.99
CA LEU A 453 32.94 19.56 -1.89
C LEU A 453 33.44 20.67 -0.94
N PHE A 454 34.34 20.35 0.00
CA PHE A 454 34.91 21.32 0.95
C PHE A 454 36.27 21.90 0.52
N GLN A 455 36.79 21.53 -0.66
CA GLN A 455 37.87 22.28 -1.29
C GLN A 455 37.32 23.44 -2.13
N ILE A 456 36.47 24.28 -1.53
CA ILE A 456 36.19 25.60 -2.09
C ILE A 456 37.43 26.43 -1.77
N PRO A 457 38.15 26.99 -2.77
CA PRO A 457 39.28 27.87 -2.48
C PRO A 457 38.75 29.03 -1.65
N SER A 458 39.26 29.15 -0.43
CA SER A 458 39.06 30.29 0.46
C SER A 458 39.26 31.57 -0.35
N CYS A 459 38.19 32.36 -0.50
CA CYS A 459 38.31 33.78 -0.84
C CYS A 459 38.90 34.52 0.36
#